data_AF-A0A240EQ00-F1
#
_entry.id   AF-A0A240EQ00-F1
#
_cell.length_a   1.000
_cell.length_b   1.000
_cell.length_c   1.000
_cell.angle_alpha   90.00
_cell.angle_beta   90.00
_cell.angle_gamma   90.00
#
_symmetry.space_group_name_H-M   'P 1'
#
loop_
_entity.id
_entity.type
_entity.pdbx_description
1 polymer ?
#
loop_
_entity_poly.entity_id
_entity_poly.type
_entity_poly.pdbx_seq_one_letter_code
_entity_poly.pdbx_strand_id
1 'polypeptide(L)'
;MKEKQSSIWSEKVTDDLTVEEFVQSKIEAYSNEVTEKIRNDGILTKIRMFFGEDADMKITPLYQSRDLSVDAKVQFLEGDNEINISKKGYGTKRRISMALLEYKKEQSIIEGDSSIIYLLDEPDTHLHVKAQVELLDTIQGFSDAGNQVILTTHSPFVINQIQPKHIRLIENKDNVSRVKFLRDEPEVSNRILRSLGVENTYLFFSRHLVIVEGETEEGFLPEYFISQFDKPIGSNLVKIINTKGITNIPGFCKAILEIHDPEKIYLLFDNDATDELNEVIEALNVPDTRPFYCRQ
;
A
#
# COMPACT_ATOMS: atom_id res chain seq x y z
N MET A 1 -10.98 15.88 18.23
CA MET A 1 -11.75 17.13 18.43
C MET A 1 -12.51 17.50 17.15
N LYS A 2 -13.84 17.59 17.17
CA LYS A 2 -14.65 18.19 16.10
C LYS A 2 -14.54 19.71 16.17
N GLU A 3 -13.34 20.25 15.94
CA GLU A 3 -13.24 21.68 15.67
C GLU A 3 -13.86 21.94 14.30
N LYS A 4 -14.87 22.80 14.32
CA LYS A 4 -15.52 23.36 13.15
C LYS A 4 -14.43 23.82 12.17
N GLN A 5 -14.24 23.10 11.07
CA GLN A 5 -13.77 23.74 9.85
C GLN A 5 -14.88 24.70 9.43
N SER A 6 -14.90 25.91 10.01
CA SER A 6 -15.62 27.02 9.42
C SER A 6 -14.95 27.28 8.09
N SER A 7 -15.61 26.80 7.03
CA SER A 7 -15.17 27.08 5.68
C SER A 7 -15.04 28.59 5.52
N ILE A 8 -13.96 29.07 4.88
CA ILE A 8 -13.71 30.50 4.64
C ILE A 8 -14.92 31.22 4.05
N TRP A 9 -15.78 30.48 3.34
CA TRP A 9 -17.07 30.93 2.80
C TRP A 9 -18.03 31.51 3.84
N SER A 10 -17.99 31.00 5.07
CA SER A 10 -18.83 31.43 6.20
C SER A 10 -18.25 32.58 7.00
N GLU A 11 -17.03 33.03 6.68
CA GLU A 11 -16.45 34.21 7.32
C GLU A 11 -17.17 35.48 6.87
N LYS A 12 -17.34 36.41 7.80
CA LYS A 12 -17.97 37.70 7.54
C LYS A 12 -16.96 38.66 6.91
N VAL A 13 -17.27 39.17 5.72
CA VAL A 13 -16.51 40.24 5.04
C VAL A 13 -16.93 41.62 5.56
N THR A 14 -18.20 41.74 5.96
CA THR A 14 -18.78 42.91 6.66
C THR A 14 -19.77 42.41 7.71
N ASP A 15 -20.28 43.27 8.59
CA ASP A 15 -21.16 42.88 9.70
C ASP A 15 -22.37 42.01 9.27
N ASP A 16 -22.80 42.15 8.01
CA ASP A 16 -24.02 41.52 7.46
C ASP A 16 -23.79 40.54 6.29
N LEU A 17 -22.57 40.38 5.79
CA LEU A 17 -22.30 39.56 4.59
C LEU A 17 -21.17 38.57 4.80
N THR A 18 -21.44 37.32 4.45
CA THR A 18 -20.43 36.26 4.30
C THR A 18 -19.60 36.44 3.03
N VAL A 19 -18.44 35.78 2.96
CA VAL A 19 -17.59 35.73 1.75
C VAL A 19 -18.39 35.20 0.55
N GLU A 20 -19.21 34.17 0.77
CA GLU A 20 -20.06 33.57 -0.27
C GLU A 20 -21.07 34.57 -0.83
N GLU A 21 -21.84 35.23 0.04
CA GLU A 21 -22.86 36.22 -0.35
C GLU A 21 -22.23 37.44 -1.05
N PHE A 22 -21.05 37.88 -0.59
CA PHE A 22 -20.33 38.98 -1.21
C PHE A 22 -19.89 38.62 -2.64
N VAL A 23 -19.26 37.46 -2.84
CA VAL A 23 -18.80 37.00 -4.17
C VAL A 23 -19.99 36.80 -5.11
N GLN A 24 -21.07 36.18 -4.64
CA GLN A 24 -22.27 35.97 -5.44
C GLN A 24 -22.88 37.30 -5.90
N SER A 25 -23.01 38.29 -5.00
CA SER A 25 -23.55 39.61 -5.35
C SER A 25 -22.73 40.34 -6.41
N LYS A 26 -21.39 40.22 -6.37
CA LYS A 26 -20.49 40.85 -7.36
C LYS A 26 -20.57 40.17 -8.72
N ILE A 27 -20.65 38.85 -8.74
CA ILE A 27 -20.78 38.09 -9.99
C ILE A 27 -22.14 38.36 -10.64
N GLU A 28 -23.23 38.40 -9.86
CA GLU A 28 -24.56 38.75 -10.37
C GLU A 28 -24.60 40.17 -10.94
N ALA A 29 -24.02 41.15 -10.25
CA ALA A 29 -23.91 42.52 -10.74
C ALA A 29 -23.16 42.60 -12.08
N TYR A 30 -22.03 41.89 -12.21
CA TYR A 30 -21.26 41.83 -13.44
C TYR A 30 -22.02 41.14 -14.57
N SER A 31 -22.70 40.03 -14.28
CA SER A 31 -23.50 39.29 -15.28
C SER A 31 -24.66 40.12 -15.82
N ASN A 32 -25.31 40.90 -14.95
CA ASN A 32 -26.34 41.87 -15.34
C ASN A 32 -25.77 42.97 -16.24
N GLU A 33 -24.59 43.52 -15.91
CA GLU A 33 -23.92 44.53 -16.74
C GLU A 33 -23.60 44.00 -18.15
N VAL A 34 -23.08 42.77 -18.24
CA VAL A 34 -22.78 42.13 -19.53
C VAL A 34 -24.07 41.90 -20.33
N THR A 35 -25.15 41.47 -19.68
CA THR A 35 -26.45 41.26 -20.33
C THR A 35 -27.01 42.57 -20.91
N GLU A 36 -26.92 43.66 -20.15
CA GLU A 36 -27.34 44.99 -20.61
C GLU A 36 -26.47 45.52 -21.74
N LYS A 37 -25.15 45.29 -21.72
CA LYS A 37 -24.27 45.61 -22.85
C LYS A 37 -24.66 44.86 -24.11
N ILE A 38 -24.94 43.56 -24.03
CA ILE A 38 -25.37 42.76 -25.19
C ILE A 38 -26.69 43.29 -25.77
N ARG A 39 -27.60 43.75 -24.91
CA ARG A 39 -28.85 44.39 -25.35
C ARG A 39 -28.61 45.72 -26.06
N ASN A 40 -27.76 46.57 -25.49
CA ASN A 40 -27.50 47.93 -25.99
C ASN A 40 -26.60 47.98 -27.23
N ASP A 41 -25.68 47.01 -27.41
CA ASP A 41 -24.75 46.96 -28.54
C ASP A 41 -25.40 46.51 -29.86
N GLY A 42 -26.73 46.34 -29.88
CA GLY A 42 -27.47 45.93 -31.08
C GLY A 42 -27.16 44.50 -31.53
N ILE A 43 -26.52 43.69 -30.70
CA ILE A 43 -26.22 42.28 -30.99
C ILE A 43 -27.52 41.50 -31.22
N LEU A 44 -28.56 41.76 -30.42
CA LEU A 44 -29.89 41.17 -30.62
C LEU A 44 -30.48 41.52 -31.98
N THR A 45 -30.29 42.75 -32.44
CA THR A 45 -30.72 43.19 -33.77
C THR A 45 -29.99 42.41 -34.86
N LYS A 46 -28.66 42.26 -34.75
CA LYS A 46 -27.86 41.47 -35.70
C LYS A 46 -28.28 40.01 -35.73
N ILE A 47 -28.55 39.41 -34.57
CA ILE A 47 -28.97 38.01 -34.51
C ILE A 47 -30.37 37.84 -35.13
N ARG A 48 -31.33 38.74 -34.85
CA ARG A 48 -32.66 38.73 -35.50
C ARG A 48 -32.59 38.85 -37.01
N MET A 49 -31.62 39.58 -37.57
CA MET A 49 -31.42 39.63 -39.03
C MET A 49 -31.10 38.26 -39.65
N PHE A 50 -30.46 37.34 -38.92
CA PHE A 50 -30.12 36.00 -39.41
C PHE A 50 -31.22 34.96 -39.16
N PHE A 51 -32.06 35.15 -38.15
CA PHE A 51 -33.05 34.16 -37.70
C PHE A 51 -34.52 34.58 -37.87
N GLY A 52 -34.78 35.79 -38.39
CA GLY A 52 -36.13 36.35 -38.58
C GLY A 52 -36.59 37.23 -37.40
N GLU A 53 -37.45 38.23 -37.67
CA GLU A 53 -37.91 39.18 -36.64
C GLU A 53 -38.76 38.54 -35.53
N ASP A 54 -39.41 37.41 -35.83
CA ASP A 54 -40.27 36.68 -34.89
C ASP A 54 -39.49 35.75 -33.94
N ALA A 55 -38.15 35.73 -34.00
CA ALA A 55 -37.33 34.90 -33.13
C ALA A 55 -37.31 35.46 -31.69
N ASP A 56 -38.02 34.77 -30.79
CA ASP A 56 -38.00 35.07 -29.36
C ASP A 56 -36.64 34.65 -28.75
N MET A 57 -35.90 35.63 -28.23
CA MET A 57 -34.54 35.43 -27.72
C MET A 57 -34.45 35.84 -26.27
N LYS A 58 -34.16 34.86 -25.40
CA LYS A 58 -33.93 35.07 -23.99
C LYS A 58 -32.43 34.97 -23.67
N ILE A 59 -31.80 36.10 -23.35
CA ILE A 59 -30.47 36.10 -22.76
C ILE A 59 -30.63 35.76 -21.28
N THR A 60 -30.06 34.64 -20.86
CA THR A 60 -30.06 34.23 -19.46
C THR A 60 -28.62 34.21 -18.97
N PRO A 61 -28.29 34.87 -17.85
CA PRO A 61 -26.97 34.78 -17.27
C PRO A 61 -26.67 33.33 -16.89
N LEU A 62 -25.59 32.78 -17.43
CA LEU A 62 -25.10 31.45 -17.07
C LEU A 62 -23.99 31.61 -16.02
N TYR A 63 -24.33 31.31 -14.78
CA TYR A 63 -23.37 31.12 -13.72
C TYR A 63 -23.14 29.61 -13.51
N GLN A 64 -21.88 29.20 -13.49
CA GLN A 64 -21.46 27.93 -12.93
C GLN A 64 -20.62 28.27 -11.70
N SER A 65 -21.13 27.97 -10.52
CA SER A 65 -20.29 27.90 -9.32
C SER A 65 -19.20 26.88 -9.60
N ARG A 66 -17.98 27.35 -9.80
CA ARG A 66 -16.82 26.50 -9.52
C ARG A 66 -16.65 26.58 -8.02
N ASP A 67 -16.66 25.42 -7.37
CA ASP A 67 -16.12 25.32 -6.02
C ASP A 67 -14.74 25.99 -6.03
N LEU A 68 -14.63 27.15 -5.39
CA LEU A 68 -13.36 27.78 -5.10
C LEU A 68 -12.77 26.95 -3.95
N SER A 69 -12.29 25.77 -4.34
CA SER A 69 -11.53 24.86 -3.50
C SER A 69 -10.21 25.56 -3.20
N VAL A 70 -10.04 26.02 -1.96
CA VAL A 70 -8.73 26.36 -1.42
C VAL A 70 -8.01 25.05 -1.15
N ASP A 71 -7.65 24.35 -2.22
CA ASP A 71 -6.92 23.10 -2.16
C ASP A 71 -5.42 23.38 -2.15
N ALA A 72 -4.72 22.82 -1.17
CA ALA A 72 -3.27 22.73 -1.21
C ALA A 72 -2.88 21.75 -2.34
N LYS A 73 -2.38 22.28 -3.47
CA LYS A 73 -1.86 21.45 -4.55
C LYS A 73 -0.46 20.98 -4.20
N VAL A 74 -0.32 19.70 -3.88
CA VAL A 74 0.99 19.06 -3.79
C VAL A 74 1.52 18.84 -5.22
N GLN A 75 2.68 19.42 -5.52
CA GLN A 75 3.37 19.29 -6.82
C GLN A 75 4.76 18.71 -6.61
N PHE A 76 5.22 17.88 -7.55
CA PHE A 76 6.62 17.46 -7.56
C PHE A 76 7.44 18.48 -8.34
N LEU A 77 8.62 18.81 -7.81
CA LEU A 77 9.64 19.57 -8.53
C LEU A 77 10.68 18.60 -9.08
N GLU A 78 10.94 18.68 -10.38
CA GLU A 78 12.02 17.92 -11.05
C GLU A 78 12.89 18.94 -11.81
N GLY A 79 13.92 19.45 -11.12
CA GLY A 79 14.60 20.69 -11.51
C GLY A 79 13.67 21.90 -11.33
N ASP A 80 13.57 22.74 -12.36
CA ASP A 80 12.69 23.91 -12.39
C ASP A 80 11.26 23.60 -12.89
N ASN A 81 10.97 22.35 -13.26
CA ASN A 81 9.66 21.98 -13.80
C ASN A 81 8.72 21.45 -12.72
N GLU A 82 7.56 22.08 -12.61
CA GLU A 82 6.44 21.60 -11.79
C GLU A 82 5.71 20.45 -12.49
N ILE A 83 5.67 19.29 -11.83
CA ILE A 83 4.96 18.11 -12.33
C ILE A 83 3.77 17.80 -11.42
N ASN A 84 2.58 17.84 -12.00
CA ASN A 84 1.36 17.46 -11.32
C ASN A 84 1.38 15.96 -10.98
N ILE A 85 1.07 15.61 -9.73
CA ILE A 85 0.98 14.22 -9.24
C ILE A 85 0.05 13.36 -10.12
N SER A 86 -1.02 13.94 -10.66
CA SER A 86 -1.96 13.25 -11.54
C SER A 86 -1.30 12.71 -12.82
N LYS A 87 -0.22 13.35 -13.29
CA LYS A 87 0.56 12.99 -14.48
C LYS A 87 1.71 12.03 -14.20
N LYS A 88 2.03 11.72 -12.94
CA LYS A 88 3.07 10.74 -12.59
C LYS A 88 2.53 9.31 -12.69
N GLY A 89 3.43 8.37 -12.95
CA GLY A 89 3.11 6.94 -13.02
C GLY A 89 2.52 6.41 -11.71
N TYR A 90 1.78 5.30 -11.79
CA TYR A 90 1.08 4.70 -10.66
C TYR A 90 1.98 4.43 -9.44
N GLY A 91 3.24 4.02 -9.63
CA GLY A 91 4.17 3.80 -8.51
C GLY A 91 4.45 5.06 -7.68
N THR A 92 4.51 6.24 -8.30
CA THR A 92 4.69 7.51 -7.57
C THR A 92 3.42 7.89 -6.80
N LYS A 93 2.24 7.74 -7.41
CA LYS A 93 0.95 7.94 -6.72
C LYS A 93 0.83 7.03 -5.50
N ARG A 94 1.33 5.80 -5.63
CA ARG A 94 1.34 4.80 -4.56
C ARG A 94 2.29 5.18 -3.42
N ARG A 95 3.49 5.66 -3.71
CA ARG A 95 4.42 6.19 -2.69
C ARG A 95 3.85 7.38 -1.92
N ILE A 96 3.11 8.27 -2.58
CA ILE A 96 2.43 9.38 -1.89
C ILE A 96 1.34 8.84 -0.96
N SER A 97 0.54 7.89 -1.45
CA SER A 97 -0.48 7.25 -0.62
C SER A 97 0.15 6.59 0.61
N MET A 98 1.31 5.95 0.45
CA MET A 98 2.10 5.41 1.55
C MET A 98 2.54 6.48 2.55
N ALA A 99 3.13 7.58 2.08
CA ALA A 99 3.55 8.68 2.96
C ALA A 99 2.37 9.29 3.74
N LEU A 100 1.20 9.42 3.09
CA LEU A 100 -0.01 9.91 3.75
C LEU A 100 -0.55 8.93 4.78
N LEU A 101 -0.48 7.62 4.51
CA LEU A 101 -0.83 6.59 5.49
C LEU A 101 0.14 6.62 6.67
N GLU A 102 1.44 6.75 6.42
CA GLU A 102 2.44 6.85 7.49
C GLU A 102 2.23 8.08 8.38
N TYR A 103 1.98 9.25 7.78
CA TYR A 103 1.60 10.45 8.51
C TYR A 103 0.32 10.24 9.32
N LYS A 104 -0.72 9.63 8.73
CA LYS A 104 -1.95 9.32 9.46
C LYS A 104 -1.71 8.37 10.62
N LYS A 105 -0.81 7.39 10.49
CA LYS A 105 -0.46 6.45 11.55
C LYS A 105 0.10 7.22 12.74
N GLU A 106 1.05 8.13 12.50
CA GLU A 106 1.63 8.99 13.53
C GLU A 106 0.56 9.85 14.24
N GLN A 107 -0.37 10.45 13.49
CA GLN A 107 -1.46 11.23 14.07
C GLN A 107 -2.46 10.37 14.87
N SER A 108 -2.78 9.18 14.38
CA SER A 108 -3.75 8.28 15.03
C SER A 108 -3.28 7.79 16.41
N ILE A 109 -1.96 7.66 16.59
CA ILE A 109 -1.35 7.35 17.89
C ILE A 109 -1.52 8.51 18.87
N ILE A 110 -1.54 9.75 18.37
CA ILE A 110 -1.60 10.98 19.17
C ILE A 110 -3.03 11.32 19.60
N GLU A 111 -4.02 11.13 18.72
CA GLU A 111 -5.37 11.67 18.93
C GLU A 111 -6.27 10.81 19.83
N GLY A 112 -5.94 9.54 20.08
CA GLY A 112 -6.58 8.71 21.12
C GLY A 112 -8.10 8.51 21.01
N ASP A 113 -8.75 8.92 19.91
CA ASP A 113 -10.21 9.03 19.84
C ASP A 113 -10.78 8.28 18.61
N SER A 114 -11.74 7.41 18.91
CA SER A 114 -12.55 6.54 18.00
C SER A 114 -11.81 5.43 17.24
N SER A 115 -12.31 4.19 17.38
CA SER A 115 -11.88 3.03 16.58
C SER A 115 -12.31 3.22 15.12
N ILE A 116 -11.35 3.50 14.23
CA ILE A 116 -11.60 3.66 12.80
C ILE A 116 -11.50 2.29 12.11
N ILE A 117 -12.35 2.04 11.11
CA ILE A 117 -12.21 0.89 10.20
C ILE A 117 -11.64 1.37 8.88
N TYR A 118 -10.45 0.89 8.52
CA TYR A 118 -9.80 1.15 7.24
C TYR A 118 -10.11 0.02 6.26
N LEU A 119 -10.64 0.36 5.09
CA LEU A 119 -10.88 -0.56 3.99
C LEU A 119 -9.96 -0.20 2.83
N LEU A 120 -9.02 -1.08 2.50
CA LEU A 120 -7.99 -0.85 1.48
C LEU A 120 -8.13 -1.85 0.34
N ASP A 121 -8.43 -1.35 -0.86
CA ASP A 121 -8.51 -2.20 -2.05
C ASP A 121 -7.16 -2.28 -2.76
N GLU A 122 -6.60 -3.49 -2.83
CA GLU A 122 -5.30 -3.81 -3.42
C GLU A 122 -4.18 -2.78 -3.14
N PRO A 123 -3.88 -2.50 -1.85
CA PRO A 123 -2.95 -1.46 -1.51
C PRO A 123 -1.48 -1.78 -1.88
N ASP A 124 -1.18 -2.99 -2.29
CA ASP A 124 0.15 -3.44 -2.65
C ASP A 124 0.42 -3.40 -4.17
N THR A 125 -0.62 -3.11 -4.97
CA THR A 125 -0.53 -3.06 -6.44
C THR A 125 0.46 -1.98 -6.91
N HIS A 126 1.31 -2.37 -7.86
CA HIS A 126 2.39 -1.55 -8.44
C HIS A 126 3.51 -1.14 -7.45
N LEU A 127 3.57 -1.76 -6.27
CA LEU A 127 4.71 -1.64 -5.35
C LEU A 127 5.74 -2.73 -5.60
N HIS A 128 7.01 -2.37 -5.48
CA HIS A 128 8.08 -3.35 -5.36
C HIS A 128 8.02 -4.00 -3.98
N VAL A 129 8.51 -5.24 -3.86
CA VAL A 129 8.46 -6.08 -2.64
C VAL A 129 8.82 -5.31 -1.36
N LYS A 130 9.94 -4.56 -1.36
CA LYS A 130 10.36 -3.75 -0.21
C LYS A 130 9.27 -2.76 0.25
N ALA A 131 8.64 -2.07 -0.70
CA ALA A 131 7.57 -1.12 -0.39
C ALA A 131 6.27 -1.80 0.05
N GLN A 132 6.05 -3.07 -0.34
CA GLN A 132 4.95 -3.88 0.18
C GLN A 132 5.17 -4.24 1.66
N VAL A 133 6.41 -4.52 2.08
CA VAL A 133 6.75 -4.71 3.51
C VAL A 133 6.51 -3.42 4.29
N GLU A 134 7.01 -2.28 3.81
CA GLU A 134 6.80 -0.97 4.45
C GLU A 134 5.31 -0.59 4.56
N LEU A 135 4.51 -0.96 3.54
CA LEU A 135 3.05 -0.85 3.57
C LEU A 135 2.44 -1.66 4.71
N LEU A 136 2.82 -2.93 4.84
CA LEU A 136 2.26 -3.81 5.87
C LEU A 136 2.65 -3.36 7.27
N ASP A 137 3.88 -2.89 7.48
CA ASP A 137 4.28 -2.31 8.77
C ASP A 137 3.48 -1.03 9.11
N THR A 138 3.19 -0.19 8.10
CA THR A 138 2.34 1.00 8.28
C THR A 138 0.91 0.60 8.65
N ILE A 139 0.35 -0.40 7.96
CA ILE A 139 -0.97 -0.95 8.23
C ILE A 139 -1.05 -1.55 9.64
N GLN A 140 -0.04 -2.33 10.02
CA GLN A 140 0.03 -2.94 11.35
C GLN A 140 0.02 -1.86 12.43
N GLY A 141 0.77 -0.78 12.25
CA GLY A 141 0.76 0.34 13.21
C GLY A 141 -0.62 1.00 13.40
N PHE A 142 -1.47 1.04 12.37
CA PHE A 142 -2.86 1.48 12.56
C PHE A 142 -3.65 0.49 13.43
N SER A 143 -3.43 -0.80 13.22
CA SER A 143 -4.06 -1.86 14.01
C SER A 143 -3.61 -1.79 15.47
N ASP A 144 -2.32 -1.54 15.71
CA ASP A 144 -1.73 -1.41 17.04
C ASP A 144 -2.27 -0.16 17.77
N ALA A 145 -2.60 0.90 17.03
CA ALA A 145 -3.29 2.08 17.55
C ALA A 145 -4.79 1.85 17.85
N GLY A 146 -5.29 0.60 17.77
CA GLY A 146 -6.67 0.24 18.10
C GLY A 146 -7.67 0.36 16.95
N ASN A 147 -7.19 0.55 15.72
CA ASN A 147 -8.05 0.59 14.53
C ASN A 147 -8.22 -0.81 13.92
N GLN A 148 -9.28 -1.01 13.14
CA GLN A 148 -9.43 -2.23 12.34
C GLN A 148 -8.99 -1.95 10.91
N VAL A 149 -8.14 -2.80 10.34
CA VAL A 149 -7.76 -2.69 8.92
C VAL A 149 -8.20 -3.95 8.17
N ILE A 150 -8.94 -3.76 7.08
CA ILE A 150 -9.34 -4.81 6.14
C ILE A 150 -8.75 -4.43 4.79
N LEU A 151 -7.98 -5.34 4.21
CA LEU A 151 -7.41 -5.17 2.87
C LEU A 151 -7.74 -6.36 1.97
N THR A 152 -7.84 -6.09 0.68
CA THR A 152 -7.88 -7.10 -0.37
C THR A 152 -6.51 -7.19 -1.03
N THR A 153 -6.08 -8.38 -1.42
CA THR A 153 -4.84 -8.55 -2.18
C THR A 153 -4.87 -9.86 -2.95
N HIS A 154 -4.24 -9.84 -4.12
CA HIS A 154 -3.89 -11.04 -4.88
C HIS A 154 -2.40 -11.38 -4.73
N SER A 155 -1.63 -10.55 -4.00
CA SER A 155 -0.19 -10.71 -3.90
C SER A 155 0.17 -11.86 -2.96
N PRO A 156 0.82 -12.90 -3.48
CA PRO A 156 1.37 -13.96 -2.66
C PRO A 156 2.45 -13.43 -1.71
N PHE A 157 3.09 -12.31 -2.09
CA PHE A 157 4.04 -11.60 -1.25
C PHE A 157 3.38 -11.20 0.06
N VAL A 158 2.33 -10.38 -0.02
CA VAL A 158 1.58 -9.89 1.13
C VAL A 158 1.03 -11.02 1.99
N ILE A 159 0.45 -12.03 1.35
CA ILE A 159 -0.17 -13.18 2.04
C ILE A 159 0.83 -13.89 2.97
N ASN A 160 2.09 -14.06 2.56
CA ASN A 160 3.10 -14.73 3.39
C ASN A 160 3.64 -13.89 4.55
N GLN A 161 3.42 -12.58 4.52
CA GLN A 161 3.86 -11.68 5.59
C GLN A 161 2.84 -11.60 6.73
N ILE A 162 1.65 -12.19 6.55
CA ILE A 162 0.52 -12.09 7.47
C ILE A 162 0.27 -13.45 8.13
N GLN A 163 0.00 -13.47 9.44
CA GLN A 163 -0.35 -14.69 10.16
C GLN A 163 -1.65 -15.31 9.59
N PRO A 164 -1.74 -16.64 9.41
CA PRO A 164 -2.92 -17.31 8.81
C PRO A 164 -4.25 -16.91 9.44
N LYS A 165 -4.31 -16.73 10.76
CA LYS A 165 -5.53 -16.32 11.48
C LYS A 165 -6.13 -14.99 10.99
N HIS A 166 -5.32 -14.10 10.39
CA HIS A 166 -5.76 -12.82 9.84
C HIS A 166 -6.18 -12.90 8.38
N ILE A 167 -5.96 -14.04 7.71
CA ILE A 167 -6.26 -14.20 6.29
C ILE A 167 -7.67 -14.78 6.11
N ARG A 168 -8.41 -14.24 5.15
CA ARG A 168 -9.72 -14.74 4.71
C ARG A 168 -9.62 -15.07 3.23
N LEU A 169 -9.65 -16.36 2.90
CA LEU A 169 -9.59 -16.80 1.50
C LEU A 169 -10.98 -16.73 0.89
N ILE A 170 -11.11 -16.07 -0.25
CA ILE A 170 -12.35 -16.01 -1.03
C ILE A 170 -12.20 -16.96 -2.22
N GLU A 171 -13.05 -17.99 -2.28
CA GLU A 171 -13.06 -18.99 -3.35
C GLU A 171 -14.38 -18.94 -4.11
N ASN A 172 -14.35 -19.11 -5.43
CA ASN A 172 -15.55 -19.38 -6.22
C ASN A 172 -15.76 -20.88 -6.30
N LYS A 173 -16.87 -21.37 -5.74
CA LYS A 173 -17.31 -22.76 -5.87
C LYS A 173 -18.75 -22.80 -6.34
N ASP A 174 -18.97 -23.46 -7.47
CA ASP A 174 -20.30 -23.59 -8.10
C ASP A 174 -20.97 -22.23 -8.39
N ASN A 175 -20.19 -21.24 -8.86
CA ASN A 175 -20.62 -19.85 -9.07
C ASN A 175 -21.06 -19.10 -7.79
N VAL A 176 -20.66 -19.59 -6.61
CA VAL A 176 -20.92 -18.95 -5.32
C VAL A 176 -19.59 -18.60 -4.65
N SER A 177 -19.45 -17.34 -4.23
CA SER A 177 -18.33 -16.89 -3.41
C SER A 177 -18.45 -17.48 -2.00
N ARG A 178 -17.43 -18.21 -1.57
CA ARG A 178 -17.31 -18.74 -0.21
C ARG A 178 -16.10 -18.14 0.47
N VAL A 179 -16.26 -17.78 1.75
CA VAL A 179 -15.18 -17.31 2.61
C VAL A 179 -14.68 -18.48 3.45
N LYS A 180 -13.38 -18.77 3.35
CA LYS A 180 -12.71 -19.78 4.16
C LYS A 180 -11.83 -19.10 5.21
N PHE A 181 -12.08 -19.48 6.46
CA PHE A 181 -11.30 -19.06 7.62
C PHE A 181 -10.13 -20.02 7.79
N LEU A 182 -8.94 -19.47 7.98
CA LEU A 182 -7.73 -20.25 8.08
C LEU A 182 -7.39 -20.47 9.56
N ARG A 183 -6.93 -21.69 9.87
CA ARG A 183 -6.39 -22.02 11.19
C ARG A 183 -4.97 -21.49 11.28
N ASP A 184 -4.54 -21.15 12.48
CA ASP A 184 -3.19 -20.69 12.79
C ASP A 184 -2.24 -21.89 12.85
N GLU A 185 -1.95 -22.48 11.69
CA GLU A 185 -1.07 -23.64 11.53
C GLU A 185 -0.05 -23.37 10.40
N PRO A 186 1.26 -23.60 10.60
CA PRO A 186 2.31 -23.32 9.60
C PRO A 186 2.09 -23.99 8.24
N GLU A 187 1.57 -25.22 8.26
CA GLU A 187 1.25 -25.96 7.04
C GLU A 187 0.24 -25.22 6.15
N VAL A 188 -0.65 -24.42 6.75
CA VAL A 188 -1.70 -23.69 6.04
C VAL A 188 -1.08 -22.59 5.17
N SER A 189 -0.08 -21.85 5.68
CA SER A 189 0.66 -20.85 4.88
C SER A 189 1.32 -21.46 3.66
N ASN A 190 2.02 -22.58 3.84
CA ASN A 190 2.68 -23.29 2.75
C ASN A 190 1.68 -23.85 1.74
N ARG A 191 0.53 -24.37 2.19
CA ARG A 191 -0.56 -24.81 1.28
C ARG A 191 -1.14 -23.64 0.49
N ILE A 192 -1.31 -22.46 1.08
CA ILE A 192 -1.81 -21.27 0.37
C ILE A 192 -0.84 -20.84 -0.73
N LEU A 193 0.45 -20.74 -0.41
CA LEU A 193 1.48 -20.38 -1.40
C LEU A 193 1.57 -21.39 -2.55
N ARG A 194 1.42 -22.68 -2.25
CA ARG A 194 1.31 -23.76 -3.26
C ARG A 194 0.08 -23.60 -4.13
N SER A 195 -1.09 -23.38 -3.53
CA SER A 195 -2.34 -23.16 -4.26
C SER A 195 -2.32 -21.90 -5.14
N LEU A 196 -1.51 -20.90 -4.77
CA LEU A 196 -1.26 -19.70 -5.56
C LEU A 196 -0.14 -19.87 -6.61
N GLY A 197 0.62 -20.98 -6.58
CA GLY A 197 1.66 -21.33 -7.54
C GLY A 197 3.02 -20.64 -7.36
N VAL A 198 3.43 -20.31 -6.12
CA VAL A 198 4.46 -19.26 -5.89
C VAL A 198 5.70 -19.72 -5.11
N GLU A 199 5.90 -21.02 -4.92
CA GLU A 199 6.96 -21.53 -4.03
C GLU A 199 8.40 -21.11 -4.44
N ASN A 200 8.71 -21.05 -5.73
CA ASN A 200 10.09 -20.85 -6.20
C ASN A 200 10.49 -19.37 -6.39
N THR A 201 9.54 -18.48 -6.70
CA THR A 201 9.85 -17.06 -6.97
C THR A 201 10.32 -16.32 -5.73
N TYR A 202 9.96 -16.82 -4.54
CA TYR A 202 10.32 -16.24 -3.25
C TYR A 202 11.84 -16.23 -2.97
N LEU A 203 12.58 -17.19 -3.53
CA LEU A 203 14.04 -17.27 -3.40
C LEU A 203 14.75 -16.01 -3.91
N PHE A 204 14.20 -15.36 -4.94
CA PHE A 204 14.80 -14.16 -5.54
C PHE A 204 14.49 -12.87 -4.76
N PHE A 205 13.50 -12.90 -3.87
CA PHE A 205 13.05 -11.72 -3.12
C PHE A 205 13.39 -11.76 -1.64
N SER A 206 13.85 -12.91 -1.12
CA SER A 206 14.33 -13.01 0.25
C SER A 206 15.57 -12.13 0.46
N ARG A 207 15.61 -11.39 1.57
CA ARG A 207 16.83 -10.72 2.04
C ARG A 207 17.73 -11.66 2.80
N HIS A 208 17.15 -12.70 3.40
CA HIS A 208 17.85 -13.65 4.22
C HIS A 208 17.35 -15.05 3.91
N LEU A 209 18.27 -15.99 3.79
CA LEU A 209 17.97 -17.38 3.53
C LEU A 209 18.41 -18.20 4.73
N VAL A 210 17.50 -19.01 5.27
CA VAL A 210 17.82 -19.99 6.32
C VAL A 210 17.69 -21.36 5.70
N ILE A 211 18.81 -22.03 5.52
CA ILE A 211 18.86 -23.39 4.99
C ILE A 211 18.85 -24.35 6.18
N VAL A 212 17.91 -25.30 6.13
CA VAL A 212 17.69 -26.28 7.19
C VAL A 212 17.77 -27.70 6.65
N GLU A 213 18.15 -28.62 7.53
CA GLU A 213 18.28 -30.04 7.20
C GLU A 213 16.93 -30.70 6.89
N GLY A 214 15.92 -30.53 7.75
CA GLY A 214 14.70 -31.33 7.67
C GLY A 214 13.41 -30.60 8.05
N GLU A 215 12.34 -31.39 8.11
CA GLU A 215 10.99 -30.90 8.41
C GLU A 215 10.85 -30.39 9.85
N THR A 216 11.69 -30.88 10.78
CA THR A 216 11.70 -30.45 12.17
C THR A 216 12.00 -28.96 12.29
N GLU A 217 13.10 -28.49 11.69
CA GLU A 217 13.48 -27.07 11.72
C GLU A 217 12.54 -26.21 10.88
N GLU A 218 12.09 -26.74 9.73
CA GLU A 218 11.14 -26.06 8.84
C GLU A 218 9.81 -25.76 9.56
N GLY A 219 9.34 -26.66 10.42
CA GLY A 219 8.15 -26.45 11.25
C GLY A 219 8.42 -25.61 12.51
N PHE A 220 9.56 -25.82 13.17
CA PHE A 220 9.89 -25.17 14.44
C PHE A 220 10.21 -23.67 14.30
N LEU A 221 11.03 -23.29 13.32
CA LEU A 221 11.54 -21.92 13.20
C LEU A 221 10.43 -20.86 13.01
N PRO A 222 9.40 -21.06 12.15
CA PRO A 222 8.30 -20.11 12.02
C PRO A 222 7.56 -19.88 13.33
N GLU A 223 7.27 -20.96 14.06
CA GLU A 223 6.56 -20.92 15.35
C GLU A 223 7.40 -20.21 16.42
N TYR A 224 8.69 -20.56 16.52
CA TYR A 224 9.60 -19.89 17.42
C TYR A 224 9.67 -18.39 17.11
N PHE A 225 9.78 -18.01 15.83
CA PHE A 225 9.84 -16.61 15.44
C PHE A 225 8.55 -15.85 15.78
N ILE A 226 7.38 -16.43 15.54
CA ILE A 226 6.09 -15.83 15.95
C ILE A 226 6.05 -15.68 17.47
N SER A 227 6.48 -16.69 18.24
CA SER A 227 6.47 -16.64 19.71
C SER A 227 7.34 -15.50 20.28
N GLN A 228 8.45 -15.16 19.60
CA GLN A 228 9.39 -14.14 20.05
C GLN A 228 9.03 -12.73 19.56
N PHE A 229 8.48 -12.62 18.35
CA PHE A 229 8.32 -11.33 17.66
C PHE A 229 6.88 -10.96 17.30
N ASP A 230 5.91 -11.85 17.55
CA ASP A 230 4.50 -11.74 17.15
C ASP A 230 4.30 -11.40 15.65
N LYS A 231 5.27 -11.82 14.83
CA LYS A 231 5.26 -11.63 13.39
C LYS A 231 5.68 -12.92 12.69
N PRO A 232 5.16 -13.24 11.50
CA PRO A 232 5.67 -14.36 10.71
C PRO A 232 7.13 -14.12 10.32
N ILE A 233 7.95 -15.17 10.28
CA ILE A 233 9.36 -15.07 9.85
C ILE A 233 9.52 -14.41 8.46
N GLY A 234 8.53 -14.59 7.60
CA GLY A 234 8.46 -13.95 6.29
C GLY A 234 8.49 -12.42 6.35
N SER A 235 7.97 -11.77 7.41
CA SER A 235 7.85 -10.31 7.55
C SER A 235 9.17 -9.56 7.33
N ASN A 236 10.28 -10.23 7.64
CA ASN A 236 11.64 -9.69 7.53
C ASN A 236 12.34 -10.14 6.24
N LEU A 237 11.58 -10.61 5.24
CA LEU A 237 12.06 -11.18 3.99
C LEU A 237 13.00 -12.38 4.22
N VAL A 238 12.73 -13.17 5.27
CA VAL A 238 13.46 -14.39 5.58
C VAL A 238 12.75 -15.57 4.94
N LYS A 239 13.47 -16.40 4.18
CA LYS A 239 12.95 -17.63 3.59
C LYS A 239 13.67 -18.84 4.17
N ILE A 240 12.90 -19.79 4.70
CA ILE A 240 13.41 -21.11 5.11
C ILE A 240 13.41 -22.04 3.89
N ILE A 241 14.49 -22.78 3.70
CA ILE A 241 14.65 -23.81 2.68
C ILE A 241 15.05 -25.13 3.34
N ASN A 242 14.17 -26.11 3.24
CA ASN A 242 14.44 -27.49 3.64
C ASN A 242 15.13 -28.24 2.50
N THR A 243 16.36 -28.72 2.73
CA THR A 243 17.13 -29.49 1.73
C THR A 243 16.83 -30.98 1.75
N LYS A 244 15.96 -31.44 2.65
CA LYS A 244 15.55 -32.84 2.82
C LYS A 244 16.74 -33.75 3.09
N GLY A 245 17.59 -33.33 4.03
CA GLY A 245 18.77 -34.04 4.50
C GLY A 245 20.06 -33.25 4.30
N ILE A 246 21.03 -33.54 5.18
CA ILE A 246 22.32 -32.85 5.27
C ILE A 246 23.17 -33.00 4.00
N THR A 247 23.06 -34.13 3.30
CA THR A 247 23.83 -34.43 2.07
C THR A 247 23.47 -33.52 0.90
N ASN A 248 22.29 -32.91 0.90
CA ASN A 248 21.82 -32.05 -0.19
C ASN A 248 22.22 -30.58 0.02
N ILE A 249 22.60 -30.20 1.24
CA ILE A 249 22.98 -28.82 1.60
C ILE A 249 24.15 -28.32 0.73
N PRO A 250 25.26 -29.07 0.55
CA PRO A 250 26.37 -28.69 -0.32
C PRO A 250 25.96 -28.28 -1.74
N GLY A 251 25.17 -29.12 -2.40
CA GLY A 251 24.75 -28.90 -3.78
C GLY A 251 23.84 -27.68 -3.91
N PHE A 252 22.91 -27.51 -2.97
CA PHE A 252 22.01 -26.39 -2.95
C PHE A 252 22.74 -25.07 -2.66
N CYS A 253 23.67 -25.06 -1.70
CA CYS A 253 24.48 -23.88 -1.37
C CYS A 253 25.30 -23.40 -2.58
N LYS A 254 25.93 -24.32 -3.33
CA LYS A 254 26.68 -23.97 -4.54
C LYS A 254 25.79 -23.31 -5.59
N ALA A 255 24.56 -23.81 -5.79
CA ALA A 255 23.62 -23.24 -6.76
C ALA A 255 23.08 -21.86 -6.32
N ILE A 256 22.74 -21.70 -5.04
CA ILE A 256 22.14 -20.45 -4.55
C ILE A 256 23.14 -19.30 -4.48
N LEU A 257 24.43 -19.60 -4.30
CA LEU A 257 25.52 -18.62 -4.33
C LEU A 257 25.66 -17.88 -5.66
N GLU A 258 25.23 -18.48 -6.77
CA GLU A 258 25.26 -17.80 -8.07
C GLU A 258 24.27 -16.62 -8.13
N ILE A 259 23.25 -16.64 -7.27
CA ILE A 259 22.11 -15.71 -7.32
C ILE A 259 21.85 -14.97 -6.01
N HIS A 260 22.56 -15.29 -4.93
CA HIS A 260 22.34 -14.72 -3.61
C HIS A 260 23.65 -14.36 -2.89
N ASP A 261 23.61 -13.26 -2.14
CA ASP A 261 24.73 -12.80 -1.32
C ASP A 261 25.04 -13.82 -0.20
N PRO A 262 26.28 -14.36 -0.11
CA PRO A 262 26.69 -15.28 0.95
C PRO A 262 26.46 -14.71 2.34
N GLU A 263 26.56 -13.39 2.51
CA GLU A 263 26.41 -12.76 3.83
C GLU A 263 24.98 -12.83 4.38
N LYS A 264 24.04 -13.22 3.53
CA LYS A 264 22.62 -13.30 3.84
C LYS A 264 22.13 -14.73 3.99
N ILE A 265 23.01 -15.71 3.89
CA ILE A 265 22.71 -17.13 4.04
C ILE A 265 23.10 -17.58 5.45
N TYR A 266 22.18 -18.30 6.09
CA TYR A 266 22.34 -18.91 7.40
C TYR A 266 22.08 -20.40 7.27
N LEU A 267 22.88 -21.20 7.97
CA LEU A 267 22.80 -22.66 7.96
C LEU A 267 22.46 -23.14 9.36
N LEU A 268 21.40 -23.93 9.47
CA LEU A 268 20.98 -24.61 10.70
C LEU A 268 20.89 -26.10 10.42
N PHE A 269 21.74 -26.87 11.08
CA PHE A 269 21.83 -28.32 10.92
C PHE A 269 22.29 -28.96 12.24
N ASP A 270 22.07 -30.26 12.37
CA ASP A 270 22.51 -30.99 13.55
C ASP A 270 24.04 -31.12 13.60
N ASN A 271 24.59 -31.40 14.78
CA ASN A 271 26.04 -31.47 15.02
C ASN A 271 26.74 -32.67 14.34
N ASP A 272 26.03 -33.40 13.49
CA ASP A 272 26.49 -34.60 12.79
C ASP A 272 27.11 -34.24 11.42
N ALA A 273 27.65 -33.01 11.31
CA ALA A 273 28.14 -32.41 10.08
C ALA A 273 29.17 -33.30 9.36
N THR A 274 28.91 -33.60 8.08
CA THR A 274 29.83 -34.30 7.19
C THR A 274 31.00 -33.42 6.77
N ASP A 275 32.16 -34.02 6.46
CA ASP A 275 33.36 -33.30 6.00
C ASP A 275 33.08 -32.41 4.76
N GLU A 276 32.20 -32.85 3.86
CA GLU A 276 31.76 -32.07 2.69
C GLU A 276 30.97 -30.81 3.04
N LEU A 277 30.24 -30.80 4.16
CA LEU A 277 29.51 -29.62 4.64
C LEU A 277 30.48 -28.59 5.21
N ASN A 278 31.53 -29.04 5.90
CA ASN A 278 32.59 -28.16 6.41
C ASN A 278 33.35 -27.47 5.28
N GLU A 279 33.68 -28.21 4.20
CA GLU A 279 34.27 -27.61 2.99
C GLU A 279 33.36 -26.54 2.35
N VAL A 280 32.04 -26.76 2.39
CA VAL A 280 31.06 -25.79 1.88
C VAL A 280 30.96 -24.56 2.78
N ILE A 281 30.97 -24.73 4.11
CA ILE A 281 30.98 -23.60 5.06
C ILE A 281 32.22 -22.73 4.85
N GLU A 282 33.39 -23.36 4.71
CA GLU A 282 34.65 -22.67 4.39
C GLU A 282 34.59 -21.97 3.02
N ALA A 283 34.07 -22.64 1.98
CA ALA A 283 33.94 -22.08 0.63
C ALA A 283 32.89 -20.95 0.54
N LEU A 284 31.85 -20.99 1.37
CA LEU A 284 30.82 -19.97 1.46
C LEU A 284 31.33 -18.68 2.11
N ASN A 285 32.50 -18.72 2.77
CA ASN A 285 33.04 -17.63 3.60
C ASN A 285 32.00 -17.12 4.61
N VAL A 286 31.13 -18.02 5.08
CA VAL A 286 30.09 -17.73 6.06
C VAL A 286 30.81 -17.48 7.39
N PRO A 287 30.68 -16.30 8.02
CA PRO A 287 31.33 -16.02 9.29
C PRO A 287 30.99 -17.09 10.33
N ASP A 288 31.97 -17.48 11.15
CA ASP A 288 31.86 -18.53 12.20
C ASP A 288 30.67 -18.34 13.16
N THR A 289 30.07 -17.15 13.20
CA THR A 289 28.88 -16.80 13.98
C THR A 289 27.53 -17.22 13.38
N ARG A 290 27.51 -17.72 12.15
CA ARG A 290 26.28 -18.02 11.38
C ARG A 290 25.96 -19.51 11.15
N PRO A 291 26.87 -20.49 11.30
CA PRO A 291 26.46 -21.88 11.46
C PRO A 291 25.91 -22.06 12.88
N PHE A 292 24.66 -22.49 12.97
CA PHE A 292 24.02 -22.81 14.24
C PHE A 292 23.89 -24.32 14.37
N TYR A 293 24.34 -24.86 15.49
CA TYR A 293 24.28 -26.29 15.78
C TYR A 293 23.15 -26.54 16.78
N CYS A 294 22.19 -27.37 16.40
CA CYS A 294 21.25 -27.93 17.37
C CYS A 294 21.99 -28.98 18.21
N ARG A 295 22.00 -28.80 19.53
CA ARG A 295 22.36 -29.88 20.45
C ARG A 295 21.12 -30.71 20.70
N GLN A 296 21.15 -31.98 20.29
CA GLN A 296 20.19 -32.97 20.76
C GLN A 296 20.38 -33.26 22.25
#